data_AF-A0AAV3FDD1-F1
#
_entry.id   AF-A0AAV3FDD1-F1
#
_cell.length_a   1.000
_cell.length_b   1.000
_cell.length_c   1.000
_cell.angle_alpha   90.00
_cell.angle_beta   90.00
_cell.angle_gamma   90.00
#
_symmetry.space_group_name_H-M   'P 1'
#
loop_
_entity.id
_entity.type
_entity.pdbx_description
1 polymer ?
#
loop_
_entity_poly.entity_id
_entity_poly.type
_entity_poly.pdbx_seq_one_letter_code
_entity_poly.pdbx_strand_id
1 'polypeptide(L)'
;MSEWNYENTFEEELTFFSFNPQINKKYKFQVEEFLKKENLRFVKSINFTVCVFNNKELIATGSLDGYILKCFAIRNDYRKKGISEKILRILTEKAFENGETHLFIYTKPKNSKLFESLGYHQLINIPNLVSLLENKSTGIRTYIRNLQKESYLQGEKIASIVMNCNPFTKGHKYLIEKASKENDVVHLFILTEDKSEFSTKDRINMVKLGTKYLKNVLIHEAGKYIISSATFPSYFIKEQKNITKAHAYLDLTLFCEYISKALNIKYRYVGEEPFSNLTNEYNQYMKEILPKYNIQVIEVKRLKENGQAISASNVRHFLKEGNLEKVESLVPKTTFDYLLNISKK
;
A
#
# COMPACT_ATOMS: atom_id res chain seq x y z
N MET A 1 11.47 -55.08 37.53
CA MET A 1 10.89 -53.72 37.56
C MET A 1 12.02 -52.76 37.27
N SER A 2 12.16 -52.36 36.01
CA SER A 2 13.17 -51.39 35.57
C SER A 2 12.59 -49.98 35.74
N GLU A 3 13.23 -49.19 36.59
CA GLU A 3 12.92 -47.78 36.81
C GLU A 3 13.08 -47.01 35.50
N TRP A 4 11.98 -46.47 34.99
CA TRP A 4 11.99 -45.47 33.92
C TRP A 4 12.35 -44.14 34.57
N ASN A 5 13.63 -43.79 34.54
CA ASN A 5 14.06 -42.41 34.77
C ASN A 5 13.58 -41.56 33.59
N TYR A 6 12.46 -40.85 33.78
CA TYR A 6 12.12 -39.70 32.96
C TYR A 6 13.17 -38.62 33.25
N GLU A 7 14.21 -38.56 32.42
CA GLU A 7 15.01 -37.35 32.29
C GLU A 7 14.07 -36.23 31.83
N ASN A 8 13.76 -35.30 32.73
CA ASN A 8 13.18 -34.01 32.40
C ASN A 8 14.13 -33.31 31.42
N THR A 9 13.89 -33.49 30.12
CA THR A 9 14.46 -32.64 29.09
C THR A 9 13.99 -31.22 29.36
N PHE A 10 14.92 -30.34 29.76
CA PHE A 10 14.71 -28.91 29.95
C PHE A 10 13.81 -28.35 28.84
N GLU A 11 12.55 -28.06 29.16
CA GLU A 11 11.73 -27.22 28.30
C GLU A 11 12.41 -25.85 28.23
N GLU A 12 12.92 -25.46 27.06
CA GLU A 12 13.47 -24.13 26.85
C GLU A 12 12.40 -23.08 27.19
N GLU A 13 12.63 -22.29 28.24
CA GLU A 13 11.68 -21.26 28.66
C GLU A 13 11.70 -20.08 27.67
N LEU A 14 10.77 -20.09 26.71
CA LEU A 14 10.63 -19.03 25.72
C LEU A 14 9.74 -17.89 26.23
N THR A 15 10.33 -16.71 26.37
CA THR A 15 9.61 -15.51 26.84
C THR A 15 9.13 -14.67 25.67
N PHE A 16 7.82 -14.40 25.63
CA PHE A 16 7.19 -13.52 24.63
C PHE A 16 7.01 -12.12 25.22
N PHE A 17 7.46 -11.11 24.50
CA PHE A 17 7.41 -9.72 24.95
C PHE A 17 6.96 -8.82 23.80
N SER A 18 5.95 -7.96 24.04
CA SER A 18 5.50 -6.98 23.06
C SER A 18 5.73 -5.55 23.54
N PHE A 19 6.07 -4.65 22.62
CA PHE A 19 6.31 -3.24 22.94
C PHE A 19 6.03 -2.32 21.76
N ASN A 20 5.94 -1.01 22.04
CA ASN A 20 5.91 0.04 21.03
C ASN A 20 7.34 0.54 20.70
N PRO A 21 7.85 0.31 19.48
CA PRO A 21 9.21 0.73 19.11
C PRO A 21 9.43 2.24 19.03
N GLN A 22 8.36 3.04 18.98
CA GLN A 22 8.45 4.50 19.05
C GLN A 22 8.77 4.98 20.47
N ILE A 23 8.45 4.17 21.49
CA ILE A 23 8.65 4.50 22.90
C ILE A 23 9.90 3.81 23.44
N ASN A 24 10.03 2.50 23.24
CA ASN A 24 11.12 1.71 23.82
C ASN A 24 12.31 1.56 22.86
N LYS A 25 13.27 2.50 22.94
CA LYS A 25 14.46 2.51 22.09
C LYS A 25 15.42 1.33 22.33
N LYS A 26 15.48 0.81 23.57
CA LYS A 26 16.38 -0.31 23.92
C LYS A 26 16.00 -1.59 23.18
N TYR A 27 14.74 -2.02 23.28
CA TYR A 27 14.28 -3.22 22.58
C TYR A 27 14.21 -3.02 21.07
N LYS A 28 13.89 -1.80 20.60
CA LYS A 28 13.98 -1.47 19.18
C LYS A 28 15.39 -1.72 18.61
N PHE A 29 16.44 -1.27 19.32
CA PHE A 29 17.81 -1.50 18.88
C PHE A 29 18.17 -2.99 18.80
N GLN A 30 17.72 -3.81 19.76
CA GLN A 30 17.92 -5.26 19.71
C GLN A 30 17.23 -5.90 18.50
N VAL A 31 16.01 -5.46 18.18
CA VAL A 31 15.27 -5.92 17.00
C VAL A 31 15.98 -5.50 15.71
N GLU A 32 16.47 -4.27 15.63
CA GLU A 32 17.25 -3.76 14.49
C GLU A 32 18.49 -4.63 14.21
N GLU A 33 19.26 -4.95 15.25
CA GLU A 33 20.44 -5.80 15.14
C GLU A 33 20.09 -7.25 14.78
N PHE A 34 19.03 -7.80 15.35
CA PHE A 34 18.56 -9.14 15.01
C PHE A 34 18.08 -9.24 13.55
N LEU A 35 17.25 -8.29 13.09
CA LEU A 35 16.79 -8.24 11.71
C LEU A 35 17.95 -8.12 10.73
N LYS A 36 18.97 -7.32 11.06
CA LYS A 36 20.18 -7.17 10.24
C LYS A 36 20.91 -8.50 10.05
N LYS A 37 21.05 -9.31 11.11
CA LYS A 37 21.61 -10.68 11.03
C LYS A 37 20.78 -11.58 10.11
N GLU A 38 19.45 -11.43 10.15
CA GLU A 38 18.50 -12.16 9.30
C GLU A 38 18.34 -11.54 7.89
N ASN A 39 19.21 -10.61 7.50
CA ASN A 39 19.19 -9.91 6.21
C ASN A 39 17.89 -9.12 5.94
N LEU A 40 17.34 -8.52 6.98
CA LEU A 40 16.17 -7.65 6.97
C LEU A 40 16.53 -6.27 7.55
N ARG A 41 15.68 -5.28 7.29
CA ARG A 41 15.79 -3.92 7.85
C ARG A 41 14.60 -3.63 8.75
N PHE A 42 14.77 -2.84 9.80
CA PHE A 42 13.63 -2.38 10.59
C PHE A 42 12.90 -1.24 9.85
N VAL A 43 11.57 -1.17 9.99
CA VAL A 43 10.75 -0.11 9.38
C VAL A 43 10.37 0.93 10.42
N LYS A 44 10.73 2.20 10.16
CA LYS A 44 10.55 3.29 11.13
C LYS A 44 9.09 3.57 11.53
N SER A 45 8.11 3.25 10.69
CA SER A 45 6.68 3.48 10.98
C SER A 45 6.07 2.50 11.98
N ILE A 46 6.75 1.38 12.28
CA ILE A 46 6.21 0.32 13.14
C ILE A 46 5.91 0.86 14.55
N ASN A 47 4.70 0.60 15.04
CA ASN A 47 4.23 1.01 16.36
C ASN A 47 3.98 -0.16 17.31
N PHE A 48 4.04 -1.40 16.85
CA PHE A 48 3.90 -2.58 17.70
C PHE A 48 4.81 -3.71 17.21
N THR A 49 5.56 -4.32 18.13
CA THR A 49 6.49 -5.41 17.82
C THR A 49 6.44 -6.45 18.93
N VAL A 50 6.42 -7.72 18.52
CA VAL A 50 6.57 -8.90 19.37
C VAL A 50 7.99 -9.43 19.21
N CYS A 51 8.60 -9.77 20.34
CA CYS A 51 9.90 -10.41 20.45
C CYS A 51 9.76 -11.71 21.22
N VAL A 52 10.61 -12.66 20.88
CA VAL A 52 10.73 -13.93 21.58
C VAL A 52 12.17 -14.09 22.02
N PHE A 53 12.36 -14.24 23.31
CA PHE A 53 13.66 -14.43 23.92
C PHE A 53 13.79 -15.87 24.40
N ASN A 54 14.96 -16.47 24.16
CA ASN A 54 15.44 -17.57 24.98
C ASN A 54 16.48 -16.97 25.95
N ASN A 55 16.19 -17.00 27.24
CA ASN A 55 16.95 -16.28 28.26
C ASN A 55 17.07 -14.78 27.91
N LYS A 56 18.28 -14.31 27.58
CA LYS A 56 18.57 -12.90 27.21
C LYS A 56 18.72 -12.69 25.71
N GLU A 57 18.64 -13.75 24.91
CA GLU A 57 18.90 -13.69 23.48
C GLU A 57 17.61 -13.60 22.68
N LEU A 58 17.52 -12.60 21.79
CA LEU A 58 16.41 -12.45 20.86
C LEU A 58 16.52 -13.50 19.74
N ILE A 59 15.54 -14.41 19.69
CA ILE A 59 15.53 -15.52 18.73
C ILE A 59 14.47 -15.37 17.63
N ALA A 60 13.44 -14.54 17.86
CA ALA A 60 12.41 -14.27 16.88
C ALA A 60 11.72 -12.92 17.10
N THR A 61 11.18 -12.37 16.02
CA THR A 61 10.39 -11.14 16.07
C THR A 61 9.35 -11.09 14.94
N GLY A 62 8.32 -10.28 15.15
CA GLY A 62 7.34 -9.88 14.14
C GLY A 62 6.69 -8.56 14.56
N SER A 63 6.28 -7.76 13.58
CA SER A 63 5.79 -6.40 13.81
C SER A 63 4.47 -6.14 13.08
N LEU A 64 3.69 -5.23 13.64
CA LEU A 64 2.45 -4.70 13.07
C LEU A 64 2.64 -3.22 12.74
N ASP A 65 2.24 -2.82 11.54
CA ASP A 65 2.24 -1.44 11.05
C ASP A 65 0.90 -1.17 10.35
N GLY A 66 -0.06 -0.62 11.09
CA GLY A 66 -1.45 -0.49 10.66
C GLY A 66 -2.07 -1.88 10.46
N TYR A 67 -2.39 -2.22 9.21
CA TYR A 67 -2.94 -3.51 8.80
C TYR A 67 -1.90 -4.44 8.15
N ILE A 68 -0.62 -4.04 8.12
CA ILE A 68 0.44 -4.81 7.47
C ILE A 68 1.34 -5.43 8.51
N LEU A 69 1.52 -6.74 8.38
CA LEU A 69 2.44 -7.55 9.16
C LEU A 69 3.83 -7.53 8.50
N LYS A 70 4.85 -7.12 9.26
CA LYS A 70 6.22 -6.82 8.78
C LYS A 70 7.28 -7.37 9.72
N CYS A 71 8.53 -7.34 9.25
CA CYS A 71 9.72 -7.68 10.05
C CYS A 71 9.64 -9.04 10.74
N PHE A 72 9.09 -10.06 10.06
CA PHE A 72 9.08 -11.42 10.59
C PHE A 72 10.43 -12.09 10.40
N ALA A 73 11.04 -12.53 11.49
CA ALA A 73 12.30 -13.27 11.47
C ALA A 73 12.37 -14.26 12.63
N ILE A 74 12.92 -15.45 12.37
CA ILE A 74 13.11 -16.53 13.34
C ILE A 74 14.45 -17.19 13.05
N ARG A 75 15.29 -17.28 14.08
CA ARG A 75 16.60 -17.94 14.05
C ARG A 75 16.43 -19.39 13.57
N ASN A 76 17.36 -19.86 12.73
CA ASN A 76 17.22 -21.13 12.01
C ASN A 76 16.96 -22.35 12.92
N ASP A 77 17.63 -22.40 14.07
CA ASP A 77 17.56 -23.43 15.10
C ASP A 77 16.28 -23.40 15.95
N TYR A 78 15.43 -22.38 15.82
CA TYR A 78 14.12 -22.29 16.47
C TYR A 78 12.94 -22.40 15.50
N ARG A 79 13.22 -22.66 14.21
CA ARG A 79 12.16 -22.92 13.25
C ARG A 79 11.45 -24.23 13.61
N LYS A 80 10.13 -24.26 13.48
CA LYS A 80 9.24 -25.39 13.80
C LYS A 80 8.88 -25.60 15.29
N LYS A 81 9.19 -24.64 16.18
CA LYS A 81 8.77 -24.67 17.59
C LYS A 81 7.44 -23.92 17.87
N GLY A 82 6.52 -23.83 16.90
CA GLY A 82 5.25 -23.08 17.03
C GLY A 82 5.40 -21.55 17.20
N ILE A 83 6.62 -21.01 17.21
CA ILE A 83 6.91 -19.60 17.49
C ILE A 83 6.21 -18.66 16.49
N SER A 84 6.23 -18.99 15.19
CA SER A 84 5.58 -18.20 14.14
C SER A 84 4.10 -18.00 14.43
N GLU A 85 3.43 -19.06 14.86
CA GLU A 85 1.98 -19.10 15.10
C GLU A 85 1.62 -18.20 16.28
N LYS A 86 2.40 -18.29 17.36
CA LYS A 86 2.19 -17.48 18.57
C LYS A 86 2.50 -16.00 18.31
N ILE A 87 3.56 -15.66 17.57
CA ILE A 87 3.82 -14.27 17.14
C ILE A 87 2.65 -13.74 16.31
N LEU A 88 2.22 -14.51 15.30
CA LEU A 88 1.15 -14.11 14.38
C LEU A 88 -0.18 -13.91 15.12
N ARG A 89 -0.48 -14.77 16.09
CA ARG A 89 -1.65 -14.64 16.96
C ARG A 89 -1.63 -13.33 17.73
N ILE A 90 -0.55 -13.02 18.45
CA ILE A 90 -0.42 -11.79 19.24
C ILE A 90 -0.56 -10.54 18.35
N LEU A 91 0.06 -10.56 17.16
CA LEU A 91 -0.05 -9.44 16.21
C LEU A 91 -1.47 -9.30 15.65
N THR A 92 -2.17 -10.41 15.41
CA THR A 92 -3.55 -10.42 14.91
C THR A 92 -4.53 -9.92 15.97
N GLU A 93 -4.39 -10.41 17.21
CA GLU A 93 -5.14 -9.92 18.38
C GLU A 93 -4.95 -8.40 18.51
N LYS A 94 -3.71 -7.92 18.43
CA LYS A 94 -3.43 -6.48 18.51
C LYS A 94 -4.06 -5.69 17.36
N ALA A 95 -4.04 -6.22 16.14
CA ALA A 95 -4.67 -5.54 15.01
C ALA A 95 -6.19 -5.46 15.20
N PHE A 96 -6.81 -6.51 15.72
CA PHE A 96 -8.25 -6.55 15.97
C PHE A 96 -8.66 -5.57 17.08
N GLU A 97 -7.88 -5.45 18.16
CA GLU A 97 -8.06 -4.39 19.16
C GLU A 97 -8.04 -2.98 18.56
N ASN A 98 -7.23 -2.78 17.52
CA ASN A 98 -7.14 -1.51 16.80
C ASN A 98 -8.23 -1.35 15.71
N GLY A 99 -9.16 -2.30 15.59
CA GLY A 99 -10.24 -2.30 14.59
C GLY A 99 -9.86 -2.87 13.22
N GLU A 100 -8.64 -3.35 13.03
CA GLU A 100 -8.12 -3.85 11.75
C GLU A 100 -8.30 -5.37 11.62
N THR A 101 -9.36 -5.81 10.95
CA THR A 101 -9.64 -7.25 10.76
C THR A 101 -9.04 -7.85 9.50
N HIS A 102 -8.53 -7.01 8.59
CA HIS A 102 -8.05 -7.42 7.28
C HIS A 102 -6.57 -7.08 7.13
N LEU A 103 -5.76 -8.10 7.26
CA LEU A 103 -4.31 -8.03 7.40
C LEU A 103 -3.61 -8.56 6.17
N PHE A 104 -2.47 -7.95 5.88
CA PHE A 104 -1.64 -8.27 4.73
C PHE A 104 -0.22 -8.62 5.15
N ILE A 105 0.38 -9.58 4.45
CA ILE A 105 1.77 -9.97 4.60
C ILE A 105 2.49 -9.78 3.27
N TYR A 106 3.62 -9.08 3.32
CA TYR A 106 4.56 -8.96 2.22
C TYR A 106 5.84 -9.68 2.63
N THR A 107 6.22 -10.71 1.87
CA THR A 107 7.35 -11.56 2.22
C THR A 107 8.11 -12.06 0.99
N LYS A 108 9.24 -12.72 1.21
CA LYS A 108 9.98 -13.41 0.15
C LYS A 108 9.18 -14.64 -0.30
N PRO A 109 9.14 -14.98 -1.61
CA PRO A 109 8.42 -16.15 -2.12
C PRO A 109 8.67 -17.47 -1.39
N LYS A 110 9.91 -17.73 -0.97
CA LYS A 110 10.25 -18.94 -0.20
C LYS A 110 9.50 -19.08 1.14
N ASN A 111 8.93 -17.99 1.67
CA ASN A 111 8.22 -17.95 2.94
C ASN A 111 6.69 -18.00 2.78
N SER A 112 6.13 -17.97 1.56
CA SER A 112 4.67 -17.90 1.36
C SER A 112 3.96 -19.11 1.98
N LYS A 113 4.48 -20.32 1.73
CA LYS A 113 3.95 -21.59 2.27
C LYS A 113 3.81 -21.60 3.80
N LEU A 114 4.73 -20.94 4.50
CA LEU A 114 4.64 -20.80 5.96
C LEU A 114 3.37 -20.03 6.34
N PHE A 115 3.15 -18.87 5.74
CA PHE A 115 1.98 -18.06 6.06
C PHE A 115 0.68 -18.70 5.55
N GLU A 116 0.72 -19.43 4.43
CA GLU A 116 -0.42 -20.22 3.95
C GLU A 116 -0.85 -21.28 4.96
N SER A 117 0.10 -21.98 5.58
CA SER A 117 -0.21 -22.93 6.67
C SER A 117 -0.83 -22.28 7.92
N LEU A 118 -0.71 -20.94 8.03
CA LEU A 118 -1.24 -20.14 9.14
C LEU A 118 -2.52 -19.37 8.75
N GLY A 119 -3.20 -19.80 7.68
CA GLY A 119 -4.49 -19.23 7.27
C GLY A 119 -4.40 -17.96 6.44
N TYR A 120 -3.22 -17.62 5.91
CA TYR A 120 -3.09 -16.56 4.91
C TYR A 120 -3.27 -17.14 3.50
N HIS A 121 -3.73 -16.30 2.59
CA HIS A 121 -4.02 -16.68 1.21
C HIS A 121 -3.16 -15.85 0.28
N GLN A 122 -2.37 -16.51 -0.56
CA GLN A 122 -1.52 -15.83 -1.52
C GLN A 122 -2.38 -15.15 -2.60
N LEU A 123 -2.12 -13.85 -2.80
CA LEU A 123 -2.74 -13.04 -3.84
C LEU A 123 -1.88 -13.00 -5.09
N ILE A 124 -0.66 -12.49 -4.95
CA ILE A 124 0.30 -12.34 -6.04
C ILE A 124 1.65 -12.87 -5.57
N ASN A 125 2.35 -13.53 -6.48
CA ASN A 125 3.72 -13.98 -6.27
C ASN A 125 4.59 -13.57 -7.46
N ILE A 126 5.51 -12.63 -7.22
CA ILE A 126 6.52 -12.23 -8.19
C ILE A 126 7.80 -13.04 -7.89
N PRO A 127 8.19 -13.96 -8.79
CA PRO A 127 9.31 -14.88 -8.54
C PRO A 127 10.57 -14.15 -8.10
N ASN A 128 11.24 -14.71 -7.08
CA ASN A 128 12.47 -14.18 -6.48
C ASN A 128 12.38 -12.76 -5.88
N LEU A 129 11.21 -12.13 -5.87
CA LEU A 129 11.07 -10.73 -5.51
C LEU A 129 10.16 -10.51 -4.30
N VAL A 130 8.86 -10.82 -4.43
CA VAL A 130 7.87 -10.58 -3.37
C VAL A 130 6.62 -11.45 -3.56
N SER A 131 6.05 -11.89 -2.45
CA SER A 131 4.68 -12.42 -2.39
C SER A 131 3.83 -11.56 -1.48
N LEU A 132 2.59 -11.34 -1.91
CA LEU A 132 1.55 -10.70 -1.12
C LEU A 132 0.52 -11.73 -0.71
N LEU A 133 0.20 -11.75 0.58
CA LEU A 133 -0.84 -12.61 1.14
C LEU A 133 -1.82 -11.80 1.99
N GLU A 134 -3.05 -12.29 2.11
CA GLU A 134 -4.09 -11.71 2.97
C GLU A 134 -4.67 -12.74 3.94
N ASN A 135 -5.17 -12.31 5.10
CA ASN A 135 -5.81 -13.20 6.09
C ASN A 135 -7.29 -13.52 5.80
N LYS A 136 -7.87 -12.92 4.74
CA LYS A 136 -9.27 -13.15 4.35
C LYS A 136 -9.34 -13.97 3.07
N SER A 137 -9.86 -15.19 3.15
CA SER A 137 -9.99 -16.08 1.99
C SER A 137 -10.80 -15.48 0.83
N THR A 138 -11.74 -14.58 1.13
CA THR A 138 -12.59 -13.89 0.15
C THR A 138 -12.27 -12.41 -0.01
N GLY A 139 -11.19 -11.89 0.58
CA GLY A 139 -10.92 -10.45 0.64
C GLY A 139 -10.96 -9.79 -0.74
N ILE A 140 -10.06 -10.23 -1.63
CA ILE A 140 -9.96 -9.65 -2.98
C ILE A 140 -11.25 -9.87 -3.77
N ARG A 141 -11.89 -11.02 -3.60
CA ARG A 141 -13.17 -11.34 -4.27
C ARG A 141 -14.29 -10.39 -3.85
N THR A 142 -14.37 -10.05 -2.57
CA THR A 142 -15.36 -9.09 -2.06
C THR A 142 -15.07 -7.70 -2.59
N TYR A 143 -13.81 -7.27 -2.60
CA TYR A 143 -13.41 -5.98 -3.17
C TYR A 143 -13.80 -5.87 -4.65
N ILE A 144 -13.48 -6.89 -5.45
CA ILE A 144 -13.83 -6.94 -6.87
C ILE A 144 -15.35 -6.89 -7.09
N ARG A 145 -16.13 -7.67 -6.33
CA ARG A 145 -17.59 -7.62 -6.43
C ARG A 145 -18.17 -6.24 -6.11
N ASN A 146 -17.58 -5.52 -5.16
CA ASN A 146 -18.01 -4.17 -4.84
C ASN A 146 -17.68 -3.20 -5.98
N LEU A 147 -16.47 -3.28 -6.56
CA LEU A 147 -16.11 -2.50 -7.74
C LEU A 147 -17.07 -2.76 -8.92
N GLN A 148 -17.42 -4.02 -9.16
CA GLN A 148 -18.36 -4.38 -10.23
C GLN A 148 -19.77 -3.82 -9.98
N LYS A 149 -20.25 -3.81 -8.73
CA LYS A 149 -21.53 -3.18 -8.37
C LYS A 149 -21.51 -1.66 -8.58
N GLU A 150 -20.37 -1.03 -8.31
CA GLU A 150 -20.17 0.41 -8.55
C GLU A 150 -19.96 0.73 -10.05
N SER A 151 -19.62 -0.27 -10.85
CA SER A 151 -19.45 -0.18 -12.31
C SER A 151 -20.77 -0.32 -13.06
N TYR A 152 -21.67 0.65 -12.88
CA TYR A 152 -23.01 0.63 -13.49
C TYR A 152 -23.06 1.15 -14.94
N LEU A 153 -21.99 1.78 -15.43
CA LEU A 153 -21.91 2.26 -16.81
C LEU A 153 -21.38 1.19 -17.74
N GLN A 154 -21.88 1.18 -18.98
CA GLN A 154 -21.44 0.28 -20.04
C GLN A 154 -20.68 1.06 -21.11
N GLY A 155 -19.70 0.41 -21.75
CA GLY A 155 -18.90 1.01 -22.80
C GLY A 155 -17.87 0.04 -23.37
N GLU A 156 -17.37 0.32 -24.57
CA GLU A 156 -16.33 -0.50 -25.20
C GLU A 156 -14.92 0.00 -24.83
N LYS A 157 -14.75 1.31 -24.74
CA LYS A 157 -13.52 1.98 -24.32
C LYS A 157 -13.60 2.29 -22.83
N ILE A 158 -13.02 1.41 -22.03
CA ILE A 158 -12.99 1.55 -20.58
C ILE A 158 -11.57 1.91 -20.16
N ALA A 159 -11.42 3.06 -19.51
CA ALA A 159 -10.16 3.55 -18.99
C ALA A 159 -10.12 3.52 -17.47
N SER A 160 -8.92 3.62 -16.93
CA SER A 160 -8.72 3.88 -15.51
C SER A 160 -7.62 4.91 -15.25
N ILE A 161 -7.74 5.55 -14.10
CA ILE A 161 -6.71 6.41 -13.52
C ILE A 161 -6.57 6.05 -12.04
N VAL A 162 -5.34 5.99 -11.52
CA VAL A 162 -5.06 5.99 -10.08
C VAL A 162 -4.38 7.31 -9.72
N MET A 163 -4.88 7.98 -8.68
CA MET A 163 -4.29 9.21 -8.19
C MET A 163 -4.48 9.40 -6.69
N ASN A 164 -3.60 10.21 -6.08
CA ASN A 164 -3.69 10.55 -4.67
C ASN A 164 -4.60 11.77 -4.42
N CYS A 165 -4.57 12.81 -5.27
CA CYS A 165 -5.38 14.03 -5.09
C CYS A 165 -5.20 14.71 -3.73
N ASN A 166 -3.95 14.93 -3.30
CA ASN A 166 -3.63 15.51 -2.00
C ASN A 166 -3.02 16.94 -2.16
N PRO A 167 -3.78 18.00 -2.46
CA PRO A 167 -5.22 18.04 -2.78
C PRO A 167 -5.51 17.79 -4.28
N PHE A 168 -6.79 17.87 -4.68
CA PHE A 168 -7.18 17.86 -6.08
C PHE A 168 -6.69 19.15 -6.79
N THR A 169 -6.07 19.03 -7.96
CA THR A 169 -5.40 20.16 -8.65
C THR A 169 -5.91 20.29 -10.07
N LYS A 170 -5.62 21.42 -10.73
CA LYS A 170 -5.95 21.60 -12.16
C LYS A 170 -5.26 20.53 -13.02
N GLY A 171 -4.07 20.06 -12.63
CA GLY A 171 -3.37 18.96 -13.29
C GLY A 171 -4.14 17.63 -13.18
N HIS A 172 -4.67 17.29 -12.00
CA HIS A 172 -5.54 16.11 -11.84
C HIS A 172 -6.80 16.24 -12.70
N LYS A 173 -7.47 17.40 -12.65
CA LYS A 173 -8.67 17.69 -13.45
C LYS A 173 -8.42 17.49 -14.95
N TYR A 174 -7.33 18.05 -15.47
CA TYR A 174 -6.95 17.92 -16.88
C TYR A 174 -6.74 16.46 -17.31
N LEU A 175 -6.07 15.65 -16.48
CA LEU A 175 -5.86 14.23 -16.77
C LEU A 175 -7.20 13.48 -16.85
N ILE A 176 -8.12 13.75 -15.92
CA ILE A 176 -9.44 13.11 -15.88
C ILE A 176 -10.30 13.55 -17.07
N GLU A 177 -10.33 14.84 -17.39
CA GLU A 177 -11.07 15.37 -18.53
C GLU A 177 -10.59 14.76 -19.85
N LYS A 178 -9.26 14.59 -20.00
CA LYS A 178 -8.70 13.94 -21.18
C LYS A 178 -9.14 12.49 -21.30
N ALA A 179 -9.01 11.70 -20.23
CA ALA A 179 -9.45 10.31 -20.23
C ALA A 179 -10.97 10.19 -20.49
N SER A 180 -11.76 11.06 -19.87
CA SER A 180 -13.22 11.12 -20.00
C SER A 180 -13.64 11.46 -21.43
N LYS A 181 -12.92 12.34 -22.14
CA LYS A 181 -13.21 12.68 -23.53
C LYS A 181 -12.89 11.54 -24.51
N GLU A 182 -11.92 10.70 -24.19
CA GLU A 182 -11.39 9.68 -25.10
C GLU A 182 -12.00 8.28 -24.88
N ASN A 183 -12.81 8.10 -23.82
CA ASN A 183 -13.32 6.80 -23.38
C ASN A 183 -14.81 6.87 -22.99
N ASP A 184 -15.50 5.74 -23.11
CA ASP A 184 -16.92 5.61 -22.76
C ASP A 184 -17.11 5.61 -21.25
N VAL A 185 -16.18 4.99 -20.51
CA VAL A 185 -16.19 4.88 -19.04
C VAL A 185 -14.78 5.10 -18.50
N VAL A 186 -14.64 5.86 -17.41
CA VAL A 186 -13.38 6.06 -16.69
C VAL A 186 -13.54 5.67 -15.23
N HIS A 187 -12.84 4.62 -14.80
CA HIS A 187 -12.69 4.25 -13.40
C HIS A 187 -11.56 5.07 -12.75
N LEU A 188 -11.95 6.01 -11.90
CA LEU A 188 -11.05 6.89 -11.15
C LEU A 188 -10.86 6.35 -9.73
N PHE A 189 -9.69 5.79 -9.46
CA PHE A 189 -9.32 5.25 -8.16
C PHE A 189 -8.54 6.28 -7.34
N ILE A 190 -9.07 6.64 -6.18
CA ILE A 190 -8.43 7.55 -5.22
C ILE A 190 -7.73 6.73 -4.14
N LEU A 191 -6.42 6.87 -4.02
CA LEU A 191 -5.61 6.16 -3.02
C LEU A 191 -6.15 6.41 -1.60
N THR A 192 -6.19 5.42 -0.72
CA THR A 192 -6.78 5.54 0.63
C THR A 192 -5.73 5.55 1.75
N GLU A 193 -4.52 6.05 1.48
CA GLU A 193 -3.41 6.00 2.45
C GLU A 193 -3.48 7.10 3.54
N ASP A 194 -3.11 6.72 4.77
CA ASP A 194 -3.13 7.59 5.96
C ASP A 194 -1.96 8.60 6.04
N LYS A 195 -1.14 8.71 4.98
CA LYS A 195 0.04 9.61 4.93
C LYS A 195 -0.21 10.84 4.05
N SER A 196 -1.45 11.33 4.01
CA SER A 196 -1.85 12.53 3.26
C SER A 196 -2.09 13.71 4.20
N GLU A 197 -1.93 14.95 3.70
CA GLU A 197 -2.27 16.14 4.49
C GLU A 197 -3.78 16.33 4.56
N PHE A 198 -4.51 15.82 3.55
CA PHE A 198 -5.97 15.76 3.54
C PHE A 198 -6.46 14.34 3.75
N SER A 199 -7.54 14.18 4.52
CA SER A 199 -8.18 12.88 4.74
C SER A 199 -8.66 12.27 3.42
N THR A 200 -8.76 10.95 3.35
CA THR A 200 -9.33 10.24 2.19
C THR A 200 -10.70 10.80 1.81
N LYS A 201 -11.55 11.06 2.81
CA LYS A 201 -12.87 11.66 2.63
C LYS A 201 -12.80 13.03 1.96
N ASP A 202 -11.91 13.90 2.41
CA ASP A 202 -11.73 15.24 1.83
C ASP A 202 -11.22 15.16 0.40
N ARG A 203 -10.23 14.29 0.13
CA ARG A 203 -9.69 14.10 -1.23
C ARG A 203 -10.77 13.64 -2.20
N ILE A 204 -11.61 12.67 -1.79
CA ILE A 204 -12.75 12.22 -2.60
C ILE A 204 -13.79 13.32 -2.80
N ASN A 205 -14.10 14.12 -1.78
CA ASN A 205 -15.04 15.22 -1.91
C ASN A 205 -14.53 16.28 -2.91
N MET A 206 -13.26 16.66 -2.83
CA MET A 206 -12.64 17.60 -3.77
C MET A 206 -12.69 17.07 -5.21
N VAL A 207 -12.43 15.77 -5.41
CA VAL A 207 -12.57 15.12 -6.73
C VAL A 207 -14.01 15.13 -7.20
N LYS A 208 -14.97 14.66 -6.38
CA LYS A 208 -16.41 14.61 -6.72
C LYS A 208 -16.95 15.97 -7.15
N LEU A 209 -16.60 17.03 -6.41
CA LEU A 209 -16.98 18.40 -6.77
C LEU A 209 -16.28 18.87 -8.05
N GLY A 210 -14.99 18.56 -8.18
CA GLY A 210 -14.15 18.92 -9.32
C GLY A 210 -14.47 18.20 -10.64
N THR A 211 -15.20 17.08 -10.60
CA THR A 211 -15.55 16.27 -11.78
C THR A 211 -17.05 16.05 -11.95
N LYS A 212 -17.92 16.74 -11.19
CA LYS A 212 -19.38 16.52 -11.18
C LYS A 212 -20.05 16.57 -12.56
N TYR A 213 -19.50 17.35 -13.48
CA TYR A 213 -20.02 17.51 -14.84
C TYR A 213 -19.64 16.34 -15.79
N LEU A 214 -18.70 15.48 -15.40
CA LEU A 214 -18.26 14.33 -16.18
C LEU A 214 -19.15 13.12 -15.85
N LYS A 215 -20.10 12.82 -16.74
CA LYS A 215 -21.11 11.76 -16.52
C LYS A 215 -20.56 10.34 -16.63
N ASN A 216 -19.38 10.17 -17.22
CA ASN A 216 -18.74 8.87 -17.46
C ASN A 216 -17.57 8.56 -16.53
N VAL A 217 -17.39 9.33 -15.46
CA VAL A 217 -16.31 9.11 -14.48
C VAL A 217 -16.89 8.47 -13.22
N LEU A 218 -16.47 7.23 -12.95
CA LEU A 218 -16.82 6.47 -11.75
C LEU A 218 -15.70 6.59 -10.72
N ILE A 219 -16.01 7.16 -9.57
CA ILE A 219 -15.01 7.42 -8.51
C ILE A 219 -15.06 6.28 -7.50
N HIS A 220 -13.91 5.63 -7.31
CA HIS A 220 -13.72 4.52 -6.38
C HIS A 220 -12.69 4.88 -5.31
N GLU A 221 -12.93 4.37 -4.11
CA GLU A 221 -11.85 4.23 -3.13
C GLU A 221 -10.93 3.10 -3.58
N ALA A 222 -9.63 3.39 -3.69
CA ALA A 222 -8.67 2.41 -4.15
C ALA A 222 -8.52 1.24 -3.16
N GLY A 223 -8.79 1.48 -1.87
CA GLY A 223 -8.67 0.48 -0.81
C GLY A 223 -7.25 -0.06 -0.65
N LYS A 224 -7.14 -1.27 -0.08
CA LYS A 224 -5.86 -1.91 0.25
C LYS A 224 -5.22 -2.69 -0.92
N TYR A 225 -5.89 -2.75 -2.07
CA TYR A 225 -5.49 -3.58 -3.22
C TYR A 225 -4.79 -2.81 -4.34
N ILE A 226 -4.81 -1.48 -4.29
CA ILE A 226 -3.93 -0.64 -5.11
C ILE A 226 -2.84 -0.12 -4.18
N ILE A 227 -1.63 -0.64 -4.36
CA ILE A 227 -0.55 -0.55 -3.40
C ILE A 227 0.23 0.73 -3.69
N SER A 228 0.19 1.68 -2.77
CA SER A 228 1.00 2.89 -2.88
C SER A 228 2.46 2.60 -2.54
N SER A 229 3.38 3.39 -3.10
CA SER A 229 4.80 3.30 -2.74
C SER A 229 5.04 3.61 -1.25
N ALA A 230 4.19 4.43 -0.62
CA ALA A 230 4.31 4.81 0.79
C ALA A 230 3.89 3.70 1.77
N THR A 231 3.12 2.71 1.31
CA THR A 231 2.65 1.56 2.08
C THR A 231 3.41 0.27 1.74
N PHE A 232 4.04 0.20 0.56
CA PHE A 232 4.83 -0.96 0.13
C PHE A 232 5.98 -1.30 1.10
N PRO A 233 5.98 -2.50 1.72
CA PRO A 233 7.03 -2.90 2.64
C PRO A 233 8.28 -3.36 1.90
N SER A 234 9.37 -2.63 2.04
CA SER A 234 10.65 -2.91 1.36
C SER A 234 11.74 -3.48 2.27
N TYR A 235 11.37 -3.83 3.49
CA TYR A 235 12.28 -4.22 4.57
C TYR A 235 13.10 -5.49 4.29
N PHE A 236 12.60 -6.35 3.40
CA PHE A 236 13.24 -7.59 2.98
C PHE A 236 14.04 -7.49 1.67
N ILE A 237 14.04 -6.30 1.04
CA ILE A 237 14.73 -6.02 -0.24
C ILE A 237 15.95 -5.15 0.07
N LYS A 238 17.13 -5.49 -0.47
CA LYS A 238 18.38 -4.76 -0.18
C LYS A 238 18.58 -3.54 -1.08
N GLU A 239 18.43 -3.72 -2.38
CA GLU A 239 18.75 -2.71 -3.39
C GLU A 239 17.55 -1.83 -3.71
N GLN A 240 17.74 -0.51 -3.76
CA GLN A 240 16.68 0.45 -4.01
C GLN A 240 15.96 0.20 -5.35
N LYS A 241 16.71 -0.13 -6.41
CA LYS A 241 16.13 -0.47 -7.72
C LYS A 241 15.19 -1.68 -7.65
N ASN A 242 15.55 -2.69 -6.87
CA ASN A 242 14.69 -3.85 -6.65
C ASN A 242 13.44 -3.51 -5.83
N ILE A 243 13.46 -2.46 -5.02
CA ILE A 243 12.27 -1.99 -4.28
C ILE A 243 11.25 -1.41 -5.24
N THR A 244 11.65 -0.48 -6.11
CA THR A 244 10.74 0.10 -7.10
C THR A 244 10.20 -0.98 -8.02
N LYS A 245 11.07 -1.89 -8.50
CA LYS A 245 10.66 -3.02 -9.32
C LYS A 245 9.67 -3.92 -8.60
N ALA A 246 9.93 -4.29 -7.35
CA ALA A 246 9.03 -5.15 -6.56
C ALA A 246 7.67 -4.51 -6.34
N HIS A 247 7.66 -3.23 -5.97
CA HIS A 247 6.44 -2.45 -5.80
C HIS A 247 5.64 -2.41 -7.11
N ALA A 248 6.26 -2.00 -8.22
CA ALA A 248 5.59 -1.88 -9.50
C ALA A 248 5.05 -3.23 -10.00
N TYR A 249 5.87 -4.29 -9.98
CA TYR A 249 5.42 -5.60 -10.42
C TYR A 249 4.28 -6.14 -9.57
N LEU A 250 4.35 -6.00 -8.24
CA LEU A 250 3.29 -6.48 -7.36
C LEU A 250 1.98 -5.72 -7.59
N ASP A 251 2.03 -4.38 -7.56
CA ASP A 251 0.85 -3.51 -7.69
C ASP A 251 0.20 -3.65 -9.07
N LEU A 252 1.00 -3.57 -10.13
CA LEU A 252 0.51 -3.62 -11.50
C LEU A 252 0.00 -5.01 -11.88
N THR A 253 0.63 -6.09 -11.39
CA THR A 253 0.14 -7.45 -11.62
C THR A 253 -1.18 -7.67 -10.90
N LEU A 254 -1.31 -7.23 -9.64
CA LEU A 254 -2.59 -7.30 -8.92
C LEU A 254 -3.69 -6.52 -9.66
N PHE A 255 -3.38 -5.30 -10.09
CA PHE A 255 -4.28 -4.49 -10.88
C PHE A 255 -4.71 -5.22 -12.16
N CYS A 256 -3.78 -5.83 -12.90
CA CYS A 256 -4.08 -6.53 -14.14
C CYS A 256 -4.90 -7.82 -13.95
N GLU A 257 -4.53 -8.64 -12.95
CA GLU A 257 -5.16 -9.95 -12.74
C GLU A 257 -6.57 -9.85 -12.15
N TYR A 258 -6.82 -8.83 -11.32
CA TYR A 258 -8.07 -8.69 -10.59
C TYR A 258 -8.90 -7.49 -11.04
N ILE A 259 -8.34 -6.28 -10.97
CA ILE A 259 -9.11 -5.04 -11.11
C ILE A 259 -9.47 -4.77 -12.57
N SER A 260 -8.47 -4.73 -13.46
CA SER A 260 -8.70 -4.46 -14.88
C SER A 260 -9.54 -5.53 -15.53
N LYS A 261 -9.31 -6.81 -15.19
CA LYS A 261 -10.08 -7.94 -15.70
C LYS A 261 -11.54 -7.86 -15.28
N ALA A 262 -11.82 -7.53 -14.02
CA ALA A 262 -13.20 -7.46 -13.52
C ALA A 262 -14.00 -6.29 -14.08
N LEU A 263 -13.32 -5.19 -14.42
CA LEU A 263 -13.90 -3.96 -14.95
C LEU A 263 -13.71 -3.81 -16.47
N ASN A 264 -13.12 -4.80 -17.13
CA ASN A 264 -12.80 -4.78 -18.57
C ASN A 264 -12.01 -3.52 -19.01
N ILE A 265 -11.08 -3.05 -18.16
CA ILE A 265 -10.27 -1.86 -18.43
C ILE A 265 -9.26 -2.16 -19.55
N LYS A 266 -9.28 -1.33 -20.58
CA LYS A 266 -8.38 -1.41 -21.76
C LYS A 266 -7.33 -0.31 -21.80
N TYR A 267 -7.57 0.81 -21.10
CA TYR A 267 -6.67 1.95 -21.10
C TYR A 267 -6.30 2.38 -19.67
N ARG A 268 -5.02 2.68 -19.46
CA ARG A 268 -4.51 3.23 -18.21
C ARG A 268 -3.88 4.59 -18.45
N TYR A 269 -4.47 5.64 -17.90
CA TYR A 269 -3.99 7.00 -18.05
C TYR A 269 -3.08 7.37 -16.88
N VAL A 270 -1.91 7.94 -17.18
CA VAL A 270 -0.96 8.45 -16.20
C VAL A 270 -0.45 9.83 -16.59
N GLY A 271 -0.15 10.66 -15.61
CA GLY A 271 0.57 11.91 -15.84
C GLY A 271 2.05 11.64 -16.04
N GLU A 272 2.68 12.42 -16.93
CA GLU A 272 4.12 12.51 -17.01
C GLU A 272 4.70 13.04 -15.69
N GLU A 273 5.73 12.38 -15.17
CA GLU A 273 6.41 12.77 -13.93
C GLU A 273 7.93 12.82 -14.15
N PRO A 274 8.47 13.94 -14.65
CA PRO A 274 9.90 14.07 -14.93
C PRO A 274 10.71 14.46 -13.69
N PHE A 275 10.06 14.86 -12.58
CA PHE A 275 10.74 15.38 -11.40
C PHE A 275 10.87 14.36 -10.26
N SER A 276 10.20 13.20 -10.36
CA SER A 276 10.32 12.09 -9.42
C SER A 276 10.87 10.86 -10.13
N ASN A 277 12.14 10.55 -9.88
CA ASN A 277 12.78 9.36 -10.44
C ASN A 277 12.03 8.07 -10.09
N LEU A 278 11.51 7.97 -8.86
CA LEU A 278 10.73 6.82 -8.41
C LEU A 278 9.43 6.66 -9.21
N THR A 279 8.69 7.75 -9.40
CA THR A 279 7.44 7.73 -10.15
C THR A 279 7.69 7.48 -11.64
N ASN A 280 8.76 8.06 -12.19
CA ASN A 280 9.16 7.82 -13.56
C ASN A 280 9.49 6.33 -13.79
N GLU A 281 10.30 5.74 -12.91
CA GLU A 281 10.65 4.31 -12.98
C GLU A 281 9.41 3.42 -12.87
N TYR A 282 8.48 3.75 -11.96
CA TYR A 282 7.18 3.06 -11.88
C TYR A 282 6.37 3.19 -13.19
N ASN A 283 6.32 4.36 -13.83
CA ASN A 283 5.69 4.55 -15.14
C ASN A 283 6.37 3.70 -16.23
N GLN A 284 7.69 3.53 -16.19
CA GLN A 284 8.39 2.65 -17.14
C GLN A 284 7.98 1.19 -16.95
N TYR A 285 7.94 0.69 -15.71
CA TYR A 285 7.43 -0.67 -15.44
C TYR A 285 5.95 -0.80 -15.83
N MET A 286 5.14 0.25 -15.67
CA MET A 286 3.75 0.26 -16.14
C MET A 286 3.67 0.05 -17.65
N LYS A 287 4.46 0.79 -18.43
CA LYS A 287 4.55 0.65 -19.90
C LYS A 287 5.09 -0.72 -20.32
N GLU A 288 5.88 -1.38 -19.47
CA GLU A 288 6.38 -2.73 -19.72
C GLU A 288 5.33 -3.82 -19.41
N ILE A 289 4.59 -3.69 -18.31
CA ILE A 289 3.73 -4.76 -17.77
C ILE A 289 2.34 -4.73 -18.41
N LEU A 290 1.68 -3.57 -18.45
CA LEU A 290 0.26 -3.46 -18.82
C LEU A 290 -0.06 -3.94 -20.25
N PRO A 291 0.78 -3.66 -21.27
CA PRO A 291 0.54 -4.18 -22.60
C PRO A 291 0.51 -5.71 -22.69
N LYS A 292 1.21 -6.43 -21.80
CA LYS A 292 1.16 -7.90 -21.72
C LYS A 292 -0.21 -8.43 -21.28
N TYR A 293 -1.04 -7.56 -20.71
CA TYR A 293 -2.42 -7.84 -20.30
C TYR A 293 -3.45 -7.15 -21.22
N ASN A 294 -3.04 -6.71 -22.42
CA ASN A 294 -3.86 -5.97 -23.38
C ASN A 294 -4.39 -4.63 -22.84
N ILE A 295 -3.63 -3.99 -21.93
CA ILE A 295 -3.95 -2.65 -21.42
C ILE A 295 -2.97 -1.65 -22.02
N GLN A 296 -3.49 -0.68 -22.76
CA GLN A 296 -2.68 0.39 -23.33
C GLN A 296 -2.42 1.48 -22.28
N VAL A 297 -1.15 1.86 -22.12
CA VAL A 297 -0.75 2.96 -21.24
C VAL A 297 -0.76 4.27 -22.02
N ILE A 298 -1.51 5.25 -21.54
CA ILE A 298 -1.59 6.59 -22.10
C ILE A 298 -0.91 7.56 -21.15
N GLU A 299 0.31 7.98 -21.49
CA GLU A 299 1.01 9.01 -20.73
C GLU A 299 0.60 10.40 -21.24
N VAL A 300 0.14 11.23 -20.32
CA VAL A 300 -0.37 12.58 -20.61
C VAL A 300 0.65 13.61 -20.14
N LYS A 301 1.10 14.46 -21.07
CA LYS A 301 2.00 15.57 -20.78
C LYS A 301 1.44 16.45 -19.67
N ARG A 302 2.32 16.87 -18.76
CA ARG A 302 1.92 17.62 -17.58
C ARG A 302 1.45 19.03 -17.93
N LEU A 303 0.32 19.44 -17.35
CA LEU A 303 -0.17 20.82 -17.46
C LEU A 303 0.79 21.77 -16.74
N LYS A 304 1.17 22.86 -17.42
CA LYS A 304 2.04 23.91 -16.91
C LYS A 304 1.23 25.19 -16.69
N GLU A 305 1.55 25.91 -15.62
CA GLU A 305 1.06 27.26 -15.32
C GLU A 305 2.30 28.14 -15.10
N ASN A 306 2.39 29.27 -15.82
CA ASN A 306 3.58 30.14 -15.82
C ASN A 306 4.91 29.39 -16.07
N GLY A 307 4.89 28.37 -16.93
CA GLY A 307 6.05 27.56 -17.26
C GLY A 307 6.41 26.47 -16.23
N GLN A 308 5.81 26.49 -15.04
CA GLN A 308 6.01 25.46 -14.01
C GLN A 308 4.90 24.41 -14.03
N ALA A 309 5.27 23.16 -13.77
CA ALA A 309 4.32 22.08 -13.72
C ALA A 309 3.41 22.19 -12.48
N ILE A 310 2.10 22.01 -12.64
CA ILE A 310 1.17 22.00 -11.52
C ILE A 310 1.46 20.76 -10.65
N SER A 311 1.75 20.99 -9.37
CA SER A 311 2.07 19.94 -8.42
C SER A 311 1.27 20.11 -7.13
N ALA A 312 0.71 19.00 -6.61
CA ALA A 312 -0.02 19.01 -5.36
C ALA A 312 0.89 19.37 -4.17
N SER A 313 2.19 19.06 -4.26
CA SER A 313 3.18 19.45 -3.25
C SER A 313 3.37 20.96 -3.16
N ASN A 314 3.36 21.68 -4.30
CA ASN A 314 3.44 23.14 -4.31
C ASN A 314 2.17 23.76 -3.70
N VAL A 315 0.99 23.19 -3.97
CA VAL A 315 -0.26 23.63 -3.33
C VAL A 315 -0.15 23.53 -1.81
N ARG A 316 0.32 22.39 -1.30
CA ARG A 316 0.51 22.18 0.15
C ARG A 316 1.54 23.13 0.75
N HIS A 317 2.61 23.43 0.02
CA HIS A 317 3.59 24.42 0.43
C HIS A 317 2.97 25.83 0.53
N PHE A 318 2.27 26.30 -0.49
CA PHE A 318 1.62 27.63 -0.46
C PHE A 318 0.49 27.74 0.57
N LEU A 319 -0.23 26.64 0.83
CA LEU A 319 -1.20 26.58 1.93
C LEU A 319 -0.52 26.82 3.29
N LYS A 320 0.65 26.21 3.53
CA LYS A 320 1.42 26.42 4.77
C LYS A 320 1.96 27.84 4.90
N GLU A 321 2.27 28.49 3.78
CA GLU A 321 2.70 29.89 3.72
C GLU A 321 1.53 30.90 3.77
N GLY A 322 0.28 30.44 3.75
CA GLY A 322 -0.90 31.31 3.70
C GLY A 322 -1.09 32.04 2.35
N ASN A 323 -0.39 31.63 1.30
CA ASN A 323 -0.46 32.26 -0.02
C ASN A 323 -1.66 31.73 -0.83
N LEU A 324 -2.86 32.21 -0.49
CA LEU A 324 -4.11 31.74 -1.08
C LEU A 324 -4.25 32.05 -2.58
N GLU A 325 -3.67 33.15 -3.05
CA GLU A 325 -3.68 33.51 -4.48
C GLU A 325 -2.98 32.46 -5.34
N LYS A 326 -1.80 31.99 -4.91
CA LYS A 326 -1.10 30.89 -5.58
C LYS A 326 -1.80 29.54 -5.43
N VAL A 327 -2.55 29.32 -4.34
CA VAL A 327 -3.35 28.11 -4.20
C VAL A 327 -4.50 28.12 -5.22
N GLU A 328 -5.23 29.24 -5.33
CA GLU A 328 -6.35 29.41 -6.26
C GLU A 328 -5.93 29.22 -7.72
N SER A 329 -4.72 29.67 -8.09
CA SER A 329 -4.19 29.42 -9.43
C SER A 329 -3.91 27.93 -9.70
N LEU A 330 -3.50 27.13 -8.72
CA LEU A 330 -3.10 25.74 -8.96
C LEU A 330 -4.25 24.71 -8.88
N VAL A 331 -5.38 25.07 -8.25
CA VAL A 331 -6.50 24.15 -8.02
C VAL A 331 -7.79 24.58 -8.73
N PRO A 332 -8.74 23.67 -9.00
CA PRO A 332 -10.06 24.06 -9.48
C PRO A 332 -10.78 24.92 -8.44
N LYS A 333 -11.62 25.86 -8.88
CA LYS A 333 -12.43 26.70 -7.98
C LYS A 333 -13.17 25.88 -6.91
N THR A 334 -13.77 24.76 -7.30
CA THR A 334 -14.46 23.84 -6.37
C THR A 334 -13.55 23.28 -5.27
N THR A 335 -12.27 23.05 -5.57
CA THR A 335 -11.29 22.64 -4.56
C THR A 335 -10.87 23.81 -3.69
N PHE A 336 -10.62 24.98 -4.28
CA PHE A 336 -10.30 26.19 -3.51
C PHE A 336 -11.41 26.52 -2.48
N ASP A 337 -12.67 26.55 -2.93
CA ASP A 337 -13.83 26.77 -2.07
C ASP A 337 -13.94 25.71 -0.96
N TYR A 338 -13.64 24.44 -1.28
CA TYR A 338 -13.63 23.36 -0.29
C TYR A 338 -12.52 23.56 0.76
N LEU A 339 -11.31 23.91 0.33
CA LEU A 339 -10.16 24.17 1.20
C LEU A 339 -10.45 25.33 2.17
N LEU A 340 -11.07 26.42 1.70
CA LEU A 340 -11.46 27.55 2.55
C LEU A 340 -12.50 27.17 3.61
N ASN A 341 -13.36 26.18 3.33
CA ASN A 341 -14.39 25.74 4.27
C ASN A 341 -13.85 24.80 5.34
N ILE A 342 -12.89 23.94 5.02
CA ILE A 342 -12.29 23.05 6.02
C ILE A 342 -11.31 23.79 6.93
N SER A 343 -10.62 24.84 6.45
CA SER A 343 -9.71 25.65 7.27
C SER A 343 -10.41 26.55 8.29
N LYS A 344 -11.75 26.66 8.24
CA LYS A 344 -12.58 27.43 9.18
C LYS A 344 -13.12 26.58 10.34
N LYS A 345 -12.92 25.27 10.30
CA LYS A 345 -13.27 24.33 11.36
C LYS A 345 -12.02 23.98 12.15
#